data_AF-F8NKW6-F1
#
_entry.id   AF-F8NKW6-F1
#
_cell.length_a   1.000
_cell.length_b   1.000
_cell.length_c   1.000
_cell.angle_alpha   90.00
_cell.angle_beta   90.00
_cell.angle_gamma   90.00
#
_symmetry.space_group_name_H-M   'P 1'
#
loop_
_entity.id
_entity.type
_entity.pdbx_description
1 polymer ?
#
loop_
_entity_poly.entity_id
_entity_poly.type
_entity_poly.pdbx_seq_one_letter_code
_entity_poly.pdbx_strand_id
1 'polypeptide(L)'
;SVPTLACTLHCLQFTCKKASVEAIECDDLWHAAFMNRIGAMVEDLGMLMFTNGSSKDDRTPHRKYGWGLEGFRCTKKQCFVPRQRYSLLLILTLDVLITYEIVEGFVTSAHFV
;
A
#
# COMPACT_ATOMS: atom_id res chain seq x y z
N SER A 1 -20.87 -28.52 6.57
CA SER A 1 -21.05 -27.91 5.22
C SER A 1 -20.60 -26.45 5.29
N VAL A 2 -20.44 -25.75 4.15
CA VAL A 2 -20.04 -24.32 4.11
C VAL A 2 -20.96 -23.41 4.97
N PRO A 3 -22.30 -23.60 4.98
CA PRO A 3 -23.19 -22.84 5.84
C PRO A 3 -22.91 -23.02 7.33
N THR A 4 -22.57 -24.24 7.78
CA THR A 4 -22.25 -24.52 9.18
C THR A 4 -21.03 -23.71 9.63
N LEU A 5 -19.98 -23.66 8.80
CA LEU A 5 -18.78 -22.87 9.10
C LEU A 5 -19.07 -21.37 9.13
N ALA A 6 -19.88 -20.86 8.20
CA ALA A 6 -20.28 -19.45 8.19
C ALA A 6 -21.07 -19.08 9.45
N CYS A 7 -22.03 -19.93 9.86
CA CYS A 7 -22.76 -19.73 11.10
C CYS A 7 -21.84 -19.77 12.32
N THR A 8 -20.93 -20.75 12.42
CA THR A 8 -19.96 -20.83 13.53
C THR A 8 -19.07 -19.60 13.60
N LEU A 9 -18.52 -19.13 12.46
CA LEU A 9 -17.72 -17.91 12.42
C LEU A 9 -18.51 -16.68 12.85
N HIS A 10 -19.76 -16.56 12.41
CA HIS A 10 -20.64 -15.47 12.83
C HIS A 10 -20.97 -15.54 14.33
N CYS A 11 -21.26 -16.72 14.88
CA CYS A 11 -21.45 -16.91 16.33
C CYS A 11 -20.20 -16.56 17.14
N LEU A 12 -19.00 -16.71 16.55
CA LEU A 12 -17.72 -16.29 17.12
C LEU A 12 -17.37 -14.83 16.80
N GLN A 13 -18.32 -14.03 16.29
CA GLN A 13 -18.16 -12.62 15.95
C GLN A 13 -17.10 -12.35 14.86
N PHE A 14 -16.85 -13.32 13.99
CA PHE A 14 -16.03 -13.11 12.80
C PHE A 14 -16.90 -12.63 11.64
N THR A 15 -16.45 -11.57 10.98
CA THR A 15 -17.07 -11.05 9.76
C THR A 15 -16.08 -11.04 8.60
N CYS A 16 -16.60 -11.18 7.38
CA CYS A 16 -15.79 -11.14 6.16
C CYS A 16 -15.48 -9.68 5.83
N LYS A 17 -14.21 -9.32 5.84
CA LYS A 17 -13.72 -7.94 5.68
C LYS A 17 -12.73 -7.86 4.52
N LYS A 18 -12.63 -6.68 3.91
CA LYS A 18 -11.56 -6.39 2.96
C LYS A 18 -10.22 -6.48 3.69
N ALA A 19 -9.33 -7.32 3.19
CA ALA A 19 -8.02 -7.51 3.79
C ALA A 19 -7.13 -6.30 3.49
N SER A 20 -6.55 -5.72 4.53
CA SER A 20 -5.57 -4.63 4.45
C SER A 20 -4.15 -5.19 4.52
N VAL A 21 -3.21 -4.53 3.85
CA VAL A 21 -1.79 -4.79 4.01
C VAL A 21 -1.28 -3.84 5.07
N GLU A 22 -0.60 -4.37 6.06
CA GLU A 22 -0.01 -3.57 7.13
C GLU A 22 1.36 -3.05 6.67
N ALA A 23 1.61 -1.75 6.87
CA ALA A 23 2.92 -1.17 6.62
C ALA A 23 3.85 -1.59 7.77
N ILE A 24 4.90 -2.35 7.46
CA ILE A 24 5.82 -2.94 8.44
C ILE A 24 6.58 -1.86 9.23
N GLU A 25 6.80 -0.69 8.62
CA GLU A 25 7.61 0.41 9.15
C GLU A 25 6.77 1.65 9.49
N CYS A 26 5.53 1.47 9.96
CA CYS A 26 4.69 2.59 10.38
C CYS A 26 5.13 3.12 11.76
N ASP A 27 5.69 4.32 11.81
CA ASP A 27 6.01 5.03 13.05
C ASP A 27 5.27 6.37 13.12
N ASP A 28 4.28 6.43 14.02
CA ASP A 28 3.39 7.59 14.15
C ASP A 28 4.11 8.84 14.65
N LEU A 29 5.16 8.69 15.45
CA LEU A 29 5.91 9.82 15.99
C LEU A 29 6.75 10.48 14.89
N TRP A 30 7.46 9.66 14.11
CA TRP A 30 8.21 10.15 12.96
C TRP A 30 7.28 10.74 11.89
N HIS A 31 6.12 10.11 11.67
CA HIS A 31 5.12 10.63 10.74
C HIS A 31 4.61 12.01 11.18
N ALA A 32 4.26 12.19 12.46
CA ALA A 32 3.82 13.49 12.98
C ALA A 32 4.91 14.57 12.89
N ALA A 33 6.15 14.22 13.25
CA ALA A 33 7.29 15.14 13.16
C ALA A 33 7.56 15.57 11.71
N PHE A 34 7.48 14.64 10.76
CA PHE A 34 7.60 14.93 9.33
C PHE A 34 6.49 15.87 8.84
N MET A 35 5.23 15.57 9.16
CA MET A 35 4.09 16.39 8.74
C MET A 35 4.17 17.83 9.30
N ASN A 36 4.58 18.00 10.56
CA ASN A 36 4.79 19.32 11.15
C ASN A 36 5.90 20.10 10.44
N ARG A 37 7.00 19.43 10.09
CA ARG A 37 8.12 20.04 9.37
C ARG A 37 7.70 20.50 7.98
N ILE A 38 7.00 19.65 7.23
CA ILE A 38 6.51 19.98 5.89
C ILE A 38 5.52 21.14 5.96
N GLY A 39 4.56 21.10 6.89
CA GLY A 39 3.57 22.17 7.06
C GLY A 39 4.17 23.52 7.45
N ALA A 40 5.35 23.55 8.09
CA ALA A 40 6.05 24.79 8.39
C ALA A 40 6.91 25.32 7.22
N MET A 41 7.29 24.47 6.27
CA MET A 41 8.17 24.81 5.13
C MET A 41 7.40 25.10 3.84
N VAL A 42 6.23 24.50 3.69
CA VAL A 42 5.43 24.54 2.47
C VAL A 42 4.23 25.46 2.69
N GLU A 43 4.30 26.66 2.11
CA GLU A 43 3.22 27.64 2.17
C GLU A 43 2.11 27.34 1.14
N ASP A 44 2.49 26.77 0.00
CA ASP A 44 1.59 26.37 -1.08
C ASP A 44 1.87 24.93 -1.52
N LEU A 45 0.81 24.15 -1.70
CA LEU A 45 0.92 22.75 -2.10
C LEU A 45 1.41 22.60 -3.56
N GLY A 46 1.27 23.62 -4.39
CA GLY A 46 1.84 23.65 -5.74
C GLY A 46 3.37 23.59 -5.78
N MET A 47 4.03 23.86 -4.64
CA MET A 47 5.49 23.73 -4.50
C MET A 47 5.95 22.26 -4.35
N LEU A 48 5.02 21.32 -4.16
CA LEU A 48 5.34 19.91 -3.94
C LEU A 48 5.25 19.09 -5.23
N MET A 49 6.32 18.32 -5.47
CA MET A 49 6.32 17.23 -6.43
C MET A 49 6.53 15.92 -5.67
N PHE A 50 5.61 14.98 -5.85
CA PHE A 50 5.63 13.68 -5.22
C PHE A 50 6.26 12.67 -6.17
N THR A 51 7.35 12.05 -5.73
CA THR A 51 7.96 10.92 -6.39
C THR A 51 7.50 9.63 -5.72
N ASN A 52 7.07 8.65 -6.50
CA ASN A 52 6.72 7.34 -5.96
C ASN A 52 7.17 6.21 -6.89
N GLY A 53 7.60 5.11 -6.28
CA GLY A 53 7.87 3.85 -6.95
C GLY A 53 6.81 2.82 -6.57
N SER A 54 6.14 2.24 -7.56
CA SER A 54 5.26 1.09 -7.35
C SER A 54 5.76 -0.10 -8.15
N SER A 55 5.48 -1.31 -7.67
CA SER A 55 5.80 -2.53 -8.40
C SER A 55 4.60 -3.44 -8.51
N LYS A 56 4.39 -3.96 -9.72
CA LYS A 56 3.35 -4.93 -10.02
C LYS A 56 3.99 -6.23 -10.49
N ASP A 57 3.48 -7.34 -9.98
CA ASP A 57 3.70 -8.68 -10.51
C ASP A 57 2.33 -9.25 -10.88
N ASP A 58 2.18 -9.76 -12.11
CA ASP A 58 0.91 -10.26 -12.64
C ASP A 58 0.44 -11.56 -11.97
N ARG A 59 1.30 -12.23 -11.20
CA ARG A 59 1.01 -13.53 -10.58
C ARG A 59 0.87 -13.52 -9.08
N THR A 60 0.97 -12.39 -8.38
CA THR A 60 0.80 -12.42 -6.91
C THR A 60 -0.70 -12.55 -6.57
N PRO A 61 -1.20 -13.72 -6.10
CA PRO A 61 -2.60 -13.86 -5.76
C PRO A 61 -2.89 -13.07 -4.49
N HIS A 62 -3.54 -11.92 -4.63
CA HIS A 62 -3.99 -11.16 -3.48
C HIS A 62 -5.36 -11.66 -3.03
N ARG A 63 -5.41 -12.33 -1.88
CA ARG A 63 -6.69 -12.52 -1.18
C ARG A 63 -7.25 -11.13 -0.84
N LYS A 64 -8.38 -10.77 -1.46
CA LYS A 64 -9.03 -9.46 -1.29
C LYS A 64 -9.84 -9.38 0.01
N TYR A 65 -10.27 -10.53 0.52
CA TYR A 65 -11.12 -10.65 1.70
C TYR A 65 -10.59 -11.71 2.67
N GLY A 66 -10.76 -11.46 3.96
CA GLY A 66 -10.48 -12.41 5.02
C GLY A 66 -11.50 -12.29 6.14
N TRP A 67 -11.57 -13.31 7.00
CA TRP A 67 -12.40 -13.28 8.19
C TRP A 67 -11.62 -12.64 9.34
N GLY A 68 -12.21 -11.68 10.02
CA GLY A 68 -11.64 -11.04 11.19
C GLY A 68 -12.71 -10.74 12.23
N LEU A 69 -12.31 -10.71 13.50
CA LEU A 69 -13.20 -10.40 14.61
C LEU A 69 -13.82 -9.01 14.43
N GLU A 70 -15.10 -8.84 14.77
CA GLU A 70 -15.78 -7.55 14.82
C GLU A 70 -14.97 -6.50 15.59
N GLY A 71 -14.99 -5.25 15.12
CA GLY A 71 -14.13 -4.18 15.64
C GLY A 71 -12.68 -4.18 15.13
N PHE A 72 -12.14 -5.31 14.66
CA PHE A 72 -10.74 -5.38 14.19
C PHE A 72 -10.61 -5.36 12.67
N ARG A 73 -9.49 -4.84 12.16
CA ARG A 73 -9.15 -4.95 10.73
C ARG A 73 -8.65 -6.35 10.43
N CYS A 74 -9.03 -6.89 9.27
CA CYS A 74 -8.36 -8.07 8.73
C CYS A 74 -7.07 -7.60 8.06
N THR A 75 -5.92 -7.88 8.68
CA THR A 75 -4.60 -7.62 8.10
C THR A 75 -4.02 -8.90 7.53
N LYS A 76 -3.21 -8.77 6.48
CA LYS A 76 -2.44 -9.89 5.94
C LYS A 76 -0.98 -9.48 5.79
N LYS A 77 -0.09 -10.40 6.13
CA LYS A 77 1.31 -10.32 5.70
C LYS A 77 1.37 -10.79 4.26
N GLN A 78 1.94 -9.97 3.40
CA GLN A 78 2.08 -10.28 1.99
C GLN A 78 3.54 -10.60 1.69
N CYS A 79 3.81 -11.81 1.22
CA CYS A 79 5.09 -12.13 0.62
C CYS A 79 5.05 -11.73 -0.86
N PHE A 80 6.03 -10.95 -1.30
CA PHE A 80 6.20 -10.58 -2.70
C PHE A 80 7.17 -11.59 -3.33
N VAL A 81 6.71 -12.39 -4.29
CA VAL A 81 7.53 -13.38 -4.98
C VAL A 81 7.83 -12.84 -6.38
N PRO A 82 9.03 -12.29 -6.62
CA PRO A 82 9.35 -11.70 -7.92
C PRO A 82 9.58 -12.78 -8.96
N ARG A 83 8.81 -12.75 -10.06
CA ARG A 83 9.19 -13.48 -11.29
C ARG A 83 9.23 -12.56 -12.50
N GLN A 84 8.10 -11.95 -12.85
CA GLN A 84 8.05 -10.91 -13.89
C GLN A 84 7.44 -9.67 -13.25
N ARG A 85 8.31 -8.70 -12.96
CA ARG A 85 7.98 -7.48 -12.23
C ARG A 85 8.04 -6.31 -13.20
N TYR A 86 7.03 -5.46 -13.15
CA TYR A 86 7.09 -4.13 -13.74
C TYR A 86 7.11 -3.13 -12.59
N SER A 87 8.08 -2.24 -12.61
CA SER A 87 8.17 -1.14 -11.67
C SER A 87 7.76 0.15 -12.39
N LEU A 88 6.89 0.92 -11.77
CA LEU A 88 6.44 2.23 -12.23
C LEU A 88 7.08 3.28 -11.34
N LEU A 89 7.86 4.17 -11.94
CA LEU A 89 8.34 5.40 -11.31
C LEU A 89 7.45 6.53 -11.79
N LEU A 90 6.98 7.34 -10.85
CA LEU A 90 6.00 8.39 -11.10
C LEU A 90 6.45 9.68 -10.42
N ILE A 91 6.32 10.79 -11.14
CA ILE A 91 6.38 12.14 -10.59
C ILE A 91 5.00 12.78 -10.76
N LEU A 92 4.40 13.17 -9.64
CA LEU A 92 3.05 13.69 -9.55
C LEU A 92 3.12 15.08 -8.91
N THR A 93 2.30 16.02 -9.38
CA THR A 93 1.87 17.18 -8.58
C THR A 93 0.48 16.92 -8.03
N LEU A 94 -0.09 17.88 -7.30
CA LEU A 94 -1.49 17.78 -6.86
C LEU A 94 -2.46 17.58 -8.02
N ASP A 95 -2.21 18.22 -9.15
CA ASP A 95 -3.18 18.31 -10.24
C ASP A 95 -2.95 17.25 -11.33
N VAL A 96 -1.70 16.87 -11.60
CA VAL A 96 -1.35 16.11 -12.81
C VAL A 96 -0.18 15.14 -12.58
N LEU A 97 -0.18 14.04 -13.33
CA LEU A 97 0.99 13.20 -13.55
C LEU A 97 1.96 13.87 -14.52
N ILE A 98 3.13 14.28 -14.02
CA ILE A 98 4.12 14.99 -14.82
C ILE A 98 4.87 14.05 -15.73
N THR A 99 5.42 12.97 -15.15
CA THR A 99 6.18 11.98 -15.91
C THR A 99 6.10 10.62 -15.24
N TYR A 100 6.29 9.59 -16.06
CA TYR A 100 6.36 8.22 -15.60
C TYR A 100 7.38 7.42 -16.41
N GLU A 101 8.01 6.47 -15.74
CA GLU A 101 8.89 5.48 -16.36
C GLU A 101 8.42 4.08 -15.97
N ILE A 102 8.30 3.19 -16.95
CA ILE A 102 8.00 1.78 -16.74
C ILE A 102 9.30 1.01 -16.92
N VAL A 103 9.81 0.46 -15.82
CA VAL A 103 11.01 -0.35 -15.81
C VAL A 103 10.61 -1.82 -15.67
N GLU A 104 11.05 -2.65 -16.60
CA GLU A 104 10.96 -4.10 -16.41
C GLU A 104 12.02 -4.53 -15.39
N GLY A 105 11.58 -5.13 -14.29
CA GLY A 105 12.43 -5.56 -13.19
C GLY A 105 12.49 -4.55 -12.04
N PHE A 106 13.67 -4.46 -11.42
CA PHE A 106 13.92 -3.63 -10.24
C PHE A 106 14.39 -2.23 -10.64
N VAL A 107 13.94 -1.23 -9.89
CA VAL A 107 14.52 0.11 -9.96
C VAL A 107 15.82 0.11 -9.16
N THR A 108 16.89 0.55 -9.80
CA THR A 108 18.21 0.77 -9.18
C THR A 108 18.55 2.26 -9.11
N SER A 109 19.58 2.62 -8.35
CA SER A 109 20.04 4.02 -8.25
C SER A 109 20.44 4.63 -9.60
N ALA A 110 20.81 3.80 -10.58
CA ALA A 110 21.14 4.25 -11.93
C ALA A 110 19.97 4.89 -12.69
N HIS A 111 18.72 4.66 -12.26
CA HIS A 111 17.53 5.27 -12.85
C HIS A 111 17.26 6.69 -12.31
N PHE A 112 18.02 7.17 -11.32
CA PHE A 112 17.83 8.48 -10.69
C PHE A 112 18.97 9.46 -10.96
N VAL A 113 19.67 9.28 -12.09
CA VAL A 113 20.84 10.09 -12.50
C VAL A 113 20.41 11.35 -13.25
#